data_AF-A0A645CGX4-F1
#
_entry.id   AF-A0A645CGX4-F1
#
_cell.length_a   1.000
_cell.length_b   1.000
_cell.length_c   1.000
_cell.angle_alpha   90.00
_cell.angle_beta   90.00
_cell.angle_gamma   90.00
#
_symmetry.space_group_name_H-M   'P 1'
#
loop_
_entity.id
_entity.type
_entity.pdbx_description
1 polymer ?
#
loop_
_entity_poly.entity_id
_entity_poly.type
_entity_poly.pdbx_seq_one_letter_code
_entity_poly.pdbx_strand_id
1 'polypeptide(L)'
;MNMPELERRQKLIDLGMDKDQAKSIAGIFNSNIFLDMTKGIQYLNETMELVLDGFEEVMRAGPLTREPVANVKCVLVDAKLHEDAIHRGPAQIIPASRQAIQAGMLMAEDSLLEPYQKVFVQVPQLLMGGATKELQGRRGVILNMTTEGDLAIIEARVPVAEMFGFAGEIRSATEGRAMWSTEFGGFDVVPSSIQTEVVGQIRERKGLKKDLPKASDYLSM
;
A
#
# COMPACT_ATOMS: atom_id res chain seq x y z
N MET A 1 12.68 -8.76 -6.59
CA MET A 1 13.36 -8.19 -7.78
C MET A 1 14.70 -8.92 -7.90
N ASN A 2 14.89 -9.75 -8.94
CA ASN A 2 16.09 -10.61 -9.10
C ASN A 2 17.30 -9.84 -9.66
N MET A 3 17.51 -8.60 -9.20
CA MET A 3 18.56 -7.71 -9.68
C MET A 3 19.78 -7.82 -8.76
N PRO A 4 21.02 -7.88 -9.30
CA PRO A 4 22.24 -7.83 -8.51
C PRO A 4 22.32 -6.59 -7.62
N GLU A 5 22.95 -6.71 -6.45
CA GLU A 5 22.96 -5.66 -5.42
C GLU A 5 23.51 -4.31 -5.91
N LEU A 6 24.64 -4.33 -6.62
CA LEU A 6 25.28 -3.11 -7.13
C LEU A 6 24.41 -2.38 -8.16
N GLU A 7 23.77 -3.13 -9.05
CA GLU A 7 22.87 -2.59 -10.07
C GLU A 7 21.62 -2.00 -9.42
N ARG A 8 21.02 -2.72 -8.46
CA ARG A 8 19.89 -2.27 -7.66
C ARG A 8 20.20 -0.96 -6.94
N ARG A 9 21.37 -0.88 -6.30
CA ARG A 9 21.81 0.33 -5.61
C ARG A 9 21.96 1.52 -6.56
N GLN A 10 22.62 1.32 -7.70
CA GLN A 10 22.79 2.41 -8.67
C GLN A 10 21.43 2.91 -9.17
N LYS A 11 20.53 1.99 -9.50
CA LYS A 11 19.17 2.32 -9.93
C LYS A 11 18.39 3.12 -8.89
N LEU A 12 18.52 2.77 -7.60
CA LEU A 12 17.86 3.52 -6.53
C LEU A 12 18.44 4.94 -6.39
N ILE A 13 19.74 5.10 -6.56
CA ILE A 13 20.40 6.41 -6.56
C ILE A 13 19.90 7.24 -7.75
N ASP A 14 19.82 6.65 -8.94
CA ASP A 14 19.32 7.32 -10.15
C ASP A 14 17.84 7.75 -9.99
N LEU A 15 17.06 7.02 -9.20
CA LEU A 15 15.69 7.35 -8.81
C LEU A 15 15.60 8.35 -7.64
N GLY A 16 16.73 8.87 -7.14
CA GLY A 16 16.79 9.93 -6.14
C GLY A 16 17.00 9.47 -4.70
N MET A 17 17.27 8.18 -4.45
CA MET A 17 17.62 7.71 -3.10
C MET A 17 19.03 8.17 -2.70
N ASP A 18 19.18 8.58 -1.44
CA ASP A 18 20.49 8.89 -0.88
C ASP A 18 21.46 7.70 -1.02
N LYS A 19 22.74 8.00 -1.29
CA LYS A 19 23.76 6.98 -1.59
C LYS A 19 24.00 6.04 -0.43
N ASP A 20 23.95 6.53 0.81
CA ASP A 20 24.18 5.70 1.99
C ASP A 20 22.94 4.89 2.32
N GLN A 21 21.74 5.47 2.14
CA GLN A 21 20.49 4.70 2.20
C GLN A 21 20.46 3.56 1.17
N ALA A 22 20.84 3.82 -0.08
CA ALA A 22 20.83 2.81 -1.14
C ALA A 22 21.83 1.66 -0.89
N LYS A 23 22.93 1.91 -0.15
CA LYS A 23 23.86 0.87 0.31
C LYS A 23 23.32 0.05 1.47
N SER A 24 22.53 0.69 2.34
CA SER A 24 22.07 0.11 3.60
C SER A 24 20.90 -0.88 3.47
N ILE A 25 20.44 -1.20 2.26
CA ILE A 25 19.28 -2.09 2.09
C ILE A 25 19.62 -3.50 2.56
N ALA A 26 19.03 -3.87 3.70
CA ALA A 26 19.17 -5.19 4.31
C ALA A 26 18.05 -6.14 3.87
N GLY A 27 16.85 -5.63 3.56
CA GLY A 27 15.71 -6.45 3.16
C GLY A 27 14.79 -5.78 2.15
N ILE A 28 14.18 -6.58 1.28
CA ILE A 28 13.12 -6.14 0.36
C ILE A 28 12.00 -7.17 0.41
N PHE A 29 10.80 -6.71 0.73
CA PHE A 29 9.60 -7.55 0.77
C PHE A 29 8.45 -6.87 0.03
N ASN A 30 8.00 -7.46 -1.08
CA ASN A 30 7.04 -6.86 -2.01
C ASN A 30 7.47 -5.44 -2.44
N SER A 31 6.67 -4.42 -2.14
CA SER A 31 6.96 -3.01 -2.41
C SER A 31 7.60 -2.26 -1.23
N ASN A 32 8.07 -2.99 -0.21
CA ASN A 32 8.62 -2.44 1.02
C ASN A 32 10.12 -2.74 1.11
N ILE A 33 10.85 -1.84 1.76
CA ILE A 33 12.30 -1.97 1.96
C ILE A 33 12.68 -1.75 3.43
N PHE A 34 13.69 -2.49 3.87
CA PHE A 34 14.29 -2.37 5.19
C PHE A 34 15.77 -1.96 5.04
N LEU A 35 16.15 -0.90 5.75
CA LEU A 35 17.50 -0.32 5.73
C LEU A 35 18.16 -0.50 7.09
N ASP A 36 19.41 -0.94 7.10
CA ASP A 36 20.29 -0.93 8.27
C ASP A 36 21.24 0.26 8.21
N MET A 37 20.88 1.34 8.92
CA MET A 37 21.68 2.56 9.02
C MET A 37 22.55 2.60 10.28
N THR A 38 22.70 1.46 10.97
CA THR A 38 23.49 1.37 12.19
C THR A 38 24.99 1.40 11.92
N LYS A 39 25.80 1.58 12.98
CA LYS A 39 27.27 1.58 12.87
C LYS A 39 27.90 0.81 14.02
N GLY A 40 28.60 -0.28 13.69
CA GLY A 40 29.47 -1.00 14.63
C GLY A 40 28.74 -1.76 15.73
N ILE A 41 27.48 -2.13 15.53
CA ILE A 41 26.70 -2.87 16.54
C ILE A 41 27.11 -4.34 16.52
N GLN A 42 27.75 -4.77 17.61
CA GLN A 42 28.15 -6.16 17.77
C GLN A 42 26.92 -7.09 17.77
N TYR A 43 27.07 -8.26 17.16
CA TYR A 43 26.03 -9.29 17.02
C TYR A 43 24.82 -8.93 16.15
N LEU A 44 24.76 -7.72 15.54
CA LEU A 44 23.64 -7.33 14.70
C LEU A 44 23.57 -8.14 13.41
N ASN A 45 24.71 -8.37 12.75
CA ASN A 45 24.76 -9.09 11.47
C ASN A 45 24.14 -10.50 11.55
N GLU A 46 24.40 -11.23 12.63
CA GLU A 46 23.83 -12.57 12.87
C GLU A 46 22.39 -12.51 13.41
N THR A 47 21.94 -11.36 13.92
CA THR A 47 20.58 -11.14 14.42
C THR A 47 19.64 -10.56 13.35
N MET A 48 20.19 -10.02 12.26
CA MET A 48 19.46 -9.30 11.23
C MET A 48 18.36 -10.15 10.58
N GLU A 49 18.59 -11.44 10.37
CA GLU A 49 17.58 -12.37 9.82
C GLU A 49 16.29 -12.35 10.66
N LEU A 50 16.42 -12.40 11.99
CA LEU A 50 15.28 -12.36 12.91
C LEU A 50 14.58 -10.98 12.93
N VAL A 51 15.34 -9.90 12.70
CA VAL A 51 14.76 -8.56 12.54
C VAL A 51 13.93 -8.50 11.26
N LEU A 52 14.45 -9.07 10.17
CA LEU A 52 13.78 -9.13 8.87
C LEU A 52 12.55 -10.04 8.90
N ASP A 53 12.57 -11.14 9.65
CA ASP A 53 11.37 -11.97 9.87
C ASP A 53 10.25 -11.16 10.52
N GLY A 54 10.57 -10.37 11.56
CA GLY A 54 9.62 -9.46 12.19
C GLY A 54 9.09 -8.40 11.23
N PHE A 55 9.95 -7.86 10.36
CA PHE A 55 9.56 -6.95 9.29
C PHE A 55 8.59 -7.62 8.30
N GLU A 56 8.92 -8.80 7.79
CA GLU A 56 8.06 -9.53 6.85
C GLU A 56 6.69 -9.87 7.46
N GLU A 57 6.64 -10.24 8.73
CA GLU A 57 5.36 -10.49 9.43
C GLU A 57 4.45 -9.26 9.42
N VAL A 58 5.00 -8.07 9.70
CA VAL A 58 4.23 -6.82 9.61
C VAL A 58 3.85 -6.52 8.18
N MET A 59 4.76 -6.71 7.22
CA MET A 59 4.46 -6.40 5.82
C MET A 59 3.37 -7.30 5.23
N ARG A 60 3.19 -8.51 5.76
CA ARG A 60 2.06 -9.41 5.41
C ARG A 60 0.75 -8.98 6.05
N ALA A 61 0.80 -8.38 7.24
CA ALA A 61 -0.38 -7.97 8.00
C ALA A 61 -0.12 -6.69 8.82
N GLY A 62 -0.46 -5.54 8.23
CA GLY A 62 -0.28 -4.23 8.85
C GLY A 62 -1.13 -4.01 10.11
N PRO A 63 -0.77 -3.00 10.94
CA PRO A 63 -1.39 -2.79 12.25
C PRO A 63 -2.85 -2.34 12.17
N LEU A 64 -3.22 -1.51 11.17
CA LEU A 64 -4.59 -0.97 11.05
C LEU A 64 -5.67 -2.04 10.86
N THR A 65 -5.48 -2.95 9.91
CA THR A 65 -6.55 -3.87 9.45
C THR A 65 -6.06 -5.28 9.11
N ARG A 66 -4.79 -5.58 9.38
CA ARG A 66 -4.11 -6.81 8.93
C ARG A 66 -4.24 -7.05 7.41
N GLU A 67 -4.28 -5.99 6.63
CA GLU A 67 -4.10 -6.08 5.18
C GLU A 67 -2.59 -6.03 4.83
N PRO A 68 -2.17 -6.52 3.65
CA PRO A 68 -0.78 -6.42 3.21
C PRO A 68 -0.32 -4.96 3.13
N VAL A 69 0.89 -4.71 3.60
CA VAL A 69 1.50 -3.38 3.60
C VAL A 69 2.22 -3.12 2.29
N ALA A 70 2.16 -1.88 1.82
CA ALA A 70 2.84 -1.44 0.62
C ALA A 70 3.52 -0.08 0.83
N ASN A 71 4.59 0.16 0.08
CA ASN A 71 5.29 1.44 -0.04
C ASN A 71 5.92 1.96 1.27
N VAL A 72 6.37 1.06 2.15
CA VAL A 72 7.04 1.41 3.40
C VAL A 72 8.57 1.30 3.27
N LYS A 73 9.27 2.31 3.78
CA LYS A 73 10.73 2.30 4.03
C LYS A 73 10.98 2.24 5.54
N CYS A 74 11.30 1.06 6.05
CA CYS A 74 11.73 0.88 7.43
C CYS A 74 13.23 1.13 7.55
N VAL A 75 13.66 1.87 8.59
CA VAL A 75 15.07 2.20 8.82
C VAL A 75 15.44 1.85 10.25
N LEU A 76 16.35 0.89 10.42
CA LEU A 76 16.99 0.60 11.69
C LEU A 76 18.09 1.64 11.92
N VAL A 77 17.89 2.50 12.92
CA VAL A 77 18.79 3.61 13.24
C VAL A 77 19.82 3.26 14.31
N ASP A 78 19.43 2.41 15.27
CA ASP A 78 20.26 1.94 16.37
C ASP A 78 19.68 0.63 16.93
N ALA A 79 20.49 -0.13 17.66
CA ALA A 79 20.08 -1.36 18.32
C ALA A 79 20.95 -1.65 19.55
N LYS A 80 20.33 -2.24 20.58
CA LYS A 80 21.04 -2.77 21.74
C LYS A 80 20.77 -4.26 21.86
N LEU A 81 21.82 -5.06 21.76
CA LEU A 81 21.75 -6.51 21.80
C LEU A 81 22.46 -7.05 23.04
N HIS A 82 21.93 -8.12 23.59
CA HIS A 82 22.60 -8.87 24.66
C HIS A 82 23.78 -9.67 24.09
N GLU A 83 24.86 -9.82 24.85
CA GLU A 83 26.06 -10.56 24.39
C GLU A 83 25.75 -12.05 24.17
N ASP A 84 25.08 -12.67 25.14
CA ASP A 84 24.71 -14.08 25.07
C ASP A 84 23.58 -14.35 24.07
N ALA A 85 23.83 -15.27 23.14
CA ALA A 85 22.87 -15.69 22.11
C ALA A 85 21.54 -16.22 22.69
N ILE A 86 21.56 -16.81 23.89
CA ILE A 86 20.35 -17.33 24.56
C ILE A 86 19.32 -16.24 24.86
N HIS A 87 19.75 -14.98 24.96
CA HIS A 87 18.90 -13.83 25.25
C HIS A 87 18.46 -13.07 23.98
N ARG A 88 18.87 -13.53 22.79
CA ARG A 88 18.55 -12.91 21.50
C ARG A 88 18.07 -13.91 20.45
N GLY A 89 17.37 -14.95 20.92
CA GLY A 89 16.70 -15.92 20.05
C GLY A 89 15.44 -15.36 19.35
N PRO A 90 14.83 -16.16 18.45
CA PRO A 90 13.66 -15.74 17.66
C PRO A 90 12.49 -15.21 18.49
N ALA A 91 12.22 -15.84 19.64
CA ALA A 91 11.13 -15.45 20.54
C ALA A 91 11.32 -14.06 21.19
N GLN A 92 12.53 -13.47 21.13
CA GLN A 92 12.83 -12.14 21.66
C GLN A 92 12.91 -11.11 20.53
N ILE A 93 13.66 -11.41 19.48
CA ILE A 93 13.97 -10.44 18.41
C ILE A 93 12.79 -10.20 17.47
N ILE A 94 12.09 -11.27 17.05
CA ILE A 94 11.00 -11.15 16.09
C ILE A 94 9.86 -10.29 16.66
N PRO A 95 9.37 -10.52 17.90
CA PRO A 95 8.33 -9.67 18.48
C PRO A 95 8.79 -8.22 18.68
N ALA A 96 10.04 -7.99 19.09
CA ALA A 96 10.57 -6.64 19.29
C ALA A 96 10.63 -5.85 17.97
N SER A 97 11.14 -6.46 16.90
CA SER A 97 11.14 -5.87 15.54
C SER A 97 9.70 -5.58 15.07
N ARG A 98 8.81 -6.58 15.17
CA ARG A 98 7.41 -6.48 14.76
C ARG A 98 6.66 -5.34 15.47
N GLN A 99 6.78 -5.27 16.80
CA GLN A 99 6.12 -4.25 17.61
C GLN A 99 6.64 -2.85 17.32
N ALA A 100 7.96 -2.68 17.18
CA ALA A 100 8.56 -1.40 16.84
C ALA A 100 8.08 -0.89 15.47
N ILE A 101 8.00 -1.77 14.46
CA ILE A 101 7.51 -1.41 13.13
C ILE A 101 6.01 -1.07 13.18
N GLN A 102 5.19 -1.89 13.87
CA GLN A 102 3.75 -1.63 14.02
C GLN A 102 3.47 -0.28 14.69
N ALA A 103 4.18 0.02 15.78
CA ALA A 103 4.08 1.31 16.45
C ALA A 103 4.53 2.47 15.55
N GLY A 104 5.68 2.31 14.88
CA GLY A 104 6.23 3.31 13.96
C GLY A 104 5.28 3.65 12.81
N MET A 105 4.62 2.63 12.23
CA MET A 105 3.59 2.84 11.21
C MET A 105 2.42 3.68 11.73
N LEU A 106 1.89 3.35 12.92
CA LEU A 106 0.77 4.09 13.51
C LEU A 106 1.15 5.53 13.88
N MET A 107 2.40 5.76 14.30
CA MET A 107 2.92 7.11 14.56
C MET A 107 3.17 7.91 13.28
N ALA A 108 3.37 7.23 12.15
CA ALA A 108 3.56 7.82 10.83
C ALA A 108 2.23 8.05 10.07
N GLU A 109 1.09 8.03 10.78
CA GLU A 109 -0.24 8.22 10.22
C GLU A 109 -0.59 7.18 9.12
N ASP A 110 -0.46 5.90 9.49
CA ASP A 110 -0.82 4.76 8.64
C ASP A 110 -2.17 4.97 7.93
N SER A 111 -2.23 4.59 6.66
CA SER A 111 -3.35 4.89 5.77
C SER A 111 -3.72 3.67 4.94
N LEU A 112 -5.02 3.47 4.72
CA LEU A 112 -5.50 2.37 3.90
C LEU A 112 -5.40 2.74 2.43
N LEU A 113 -4.94 1.81 1.60
CA LEU A 113 -4.96 1.94 0.15
C LEU A 113 -6.09 1.09 -0.44
N GLU A 114 -6.87 1.66 -1.36
CA GLU A 114 -7.89 0.95 -2.12
C GLU A 114 -7.44 0.73 -3.58
N PRO A 115 -7.70 -0.45 -4.17
CA PRO A 115 -7.41 -0.67 -5.58
C PRO A 115 -8.35 0.15 -6.45
N TYR A 116 -7.82 0.69 -7.54
CA TYR A 116 -8.62 1.37 -8.55
C TYR A 116 -8.43 0.73 -9.93
N GLN A 117 -9.47 0.84 -10.74
CA GLN A 117 -9.45 0.51 -12.15
C GLN A 117 -9.32 1.78 -12.96
N LYS A 118 -8.50 1.74 -14.01
CA LYS A 118 -8.69 2.67 -15.11
C LYS A 118 -9.79 2.10 -15.99
N VAL A 119 -10.75 2.94 -16.30
CA VAL A 119 -11.97 2.61 -17.04
C VAL A 119 -11.93 3.42 -18.33
N PHE A 120 -12.03 2.72 -19.44
CA PHE A 120 -12.15 3.31 -20.76
C PHE A 120 -13.60 3.15 -21.21
N VAL A 121 -14.26 4.24 -21.56
CA VAL A 121 -15.64 4.24 -22.05
C VAL A 121 -15.68 4.93 -23.40
N GLN A 122 -16.13 4.22 -24.43
CA GLN A 122 -16.40 4.74 -25.75
C GLN A 122 -17.92 4.83 -25.96
N VAL A 123 -18.40 6.01 -26.31
CA VAL A 123 -19.83 6.31 -26.38
C VAL A 123 -20.11 7.38 -27.45
N PRO A 124 -21.28 7.38 -28.13
CA PRO A 124 -21.66 8.52 -28.97
C PRO A 124 -21.65 9.84 -28.19
N GLN A 125 -21.18 10.94 -28.81
CA GLN A 125 -21.03 12.24 -28.14
C GLN A 125 -22.33 12.72 -27.44
N LEU A 126 -23.49 12.45 -28.05
CA LEU A 126 -24.81 12.79 -27.51
C LEU A 126 -25.10 12.16 -26.13
N LEU A 127 -24.43 11.05 -25.79
CA LEU A 127 -24.60 10.29 -24.55
C LEU A 127 -23.40 10.44 -23.60
N MET A 128 -22.40 11.23 -23.98
CA MET A 128 -21.18 11.46 -23.18
C MET A 128 -21.50 11.99 -21.77
N GLY A 129 -22.52 12.85 -21.65
CA GLY A 129 -22.96 13.38 -20.35
C GLY A 129 -23.48 12.30 -19.40
N GLY A 130 -24.22 11.32 -19.92
CA GLY A 130 -24.70 10.17 -19.14
C GLY A 130 -23.56 9.29 -18.64
N ALA A 131 -22.62 8.95 -19.53
CA ALA A 131 -21.44 8.17 -19.18
C ALA A 131 -20.54 8.87 -18.14
N THR A 132 -20.31 10.17 -18.31
CA THR A 132 -19.50 10.98 -17.39
C THR A 132 -20.13 11.04 -16.00
N LYS A 133 -21.45 11.25 -15.94
CA LYS A 133 -22.20 11.28 -14.67
C LYS A 133 -22.12 9.94 -13.94
N GLU A 134 -22.22 8.82 -14.68
CA GLU A 134 -22.13 7.48 -14.09
C GLU A 134 -20.75 7.23 -13.45
N LEU A 135 -19.67 7.59 -14.16
CA LEU A 135 -18.30 7.47 -13.64
C LEU A 135 -18.10 8.35 -12.39
N GLN A 136 -18.51 9.62 -12.44
CA GLN A 136 -18.37 10.54 -11.31
C GLN A 136 -19.22 10.14 -10.10
N GLY A 137 -20.40 9.55 -10.33
CA GLY A 137 -21.25 9.02 -9.26
C GLY A 137 -20.60 7.89 -8.46
N ARG A 138 -19.57 7.24 -9.02
CA ARG A 138 -18.80 6.13 -8.42
C ARG A 138 -17.46 6.58 -7.84
N ARG A 139 -17.37 7.83 -7.38
CA ARG A 139 -16.09 8.47 -6.99
C ARG A 139 -15.03 8.46 -8.10
N GLY A 140 -15.46 8.33 -9.36
CA GLY A 140 -14.58 8.30 -10.51
C GLY A 140 -14.00 9.68 -10.83
N VAL A 141 -12.72 9.71 -11.18
CA VAL A 141 -12.03 10.91 -11.65
C VAL A 141 -11.72 10.74 -13.12
N ILE A 142 -12.20 11.67 -13.95
CA ILE A 142 -11.88 11.70 -15.38
C ILE A 142 -10.42 12.13 -15.54
N LEU A 143 -9.63 11.28 -16.20
CA LEU A 143 -8.22 11.52 -16.47
C LEU A 143 -8.03 12.18 -17.83
N ASN A 144 -8.78 11.71 -18.82
CA ASN A 144 -8.70 12.20 -20.18
C ASN A 144 -10.05 12.03 -20.90
N MET A 145 -10.26 12.87 -21.91
CA MET A 145 -11.43 12.80 -22.77
C MET A 145 -11.03 13.20 -24.18
N THR A 146 -11.19 12.28 -25.12
CA THR A 146 -10.89 12.51 -26.54
C THR A 146 -12.12 12.27 -27.40
N THR A 147 -12.10 12.84 -28.61
CA THR A 147 -13.21 12.73 -29.56
C THR A 147 -12.67 12.26 -30.89
N GLU A 148 -13.29 11.21 -31.44
CA GLU A 148 -12.95 10.62 -32.73
C GLU A 148 -14.22 10.49 -33.58
N GLY A 149 -14.40 11.40 -34.53
CA GLY A 149 -15.65 11.51 -35.29
C GLY A 149 -16.83 11.76 -34.36
N ASP A 150 -17.86 10.91 -34.41
CA ASP A 150 -19.07 11.03 -33.58
C ASP A 150 -18.96 10.30 -32.22
N LEU A 151 -17.80 9.75 -31.89
CA LEU A 151 -17.54 9.03 -30.64
C LEU A 151 -16.70 9.88 -29.67
N ALA A 152 -17.07 9.80 -28.40
CA ALA A 152 -16.26 10.26 -27.27
C ALA A 152 -15.61 9.06 -26.59
N ILE A 153 -14.32 9.18 -26.27
CA ILE A 153 -13.56 8.21 -25.48
C ILE A 153 -13.21 8.88 -24.16
N ILE A 154 -13.69 8.31 -23.07
CA ILE A 154 -13.50 8.79 -21.71
C ILE A 154 -12.56 7.82 -21.00
N GLU A 155 -11.45 8.34 -20.48
CA GLU A 155 -10.57 7.62 -19.58
C GLU A 155 -10.79 8.15 -18.16
N ALA A 156 -11.10 7.25 -17.23
CA ALA A 156 -11.32 7.59 -15.83
C ALA A 156 -10.59 6.61 -14.91
N ARG A 157 -10.26 7.05 -13.70
CA ARG A 157 -9.94 6.14 -12.59
C ARG A 157 -11.13 6.01 -11.68
N VAL A 158 -11.47 4.79 -11.27
CA VAL A 158 -12.61 4.50 -10.41
C VAL A 158 -12.20 3.46 -9.35
N PRO A 159 -12.48 3.67 -8.06
CA PRO A 159 -12.21 2.67 -7.03
C PRO A 159 -12.97 1.37 -7.30
N VAL A 160 -12.32 0.21 -7.12
CA VAL A 160 -12.94 -1.10 -7.40
C VAL A 160 -14.19 -1.33 -6.55
N ALA A 161 -14.19 -0.85 -5.30
CA ALA A 161 -15.35 -0.94 -4.42
C ALA A 161 -16.62 -0.29 -5.01
N GLU A 162 -16.46 0.68 -5.90
CA GLU A 162 -17.55 1.41 -6.55
C GLU A 162 -17.93 0.84 -7.91
N MET A 163 -17.19 -0.15 -8.43
CA MET A 163 -17.41 -0.70 -9.79
C MET A 163 -18.45 -1.82 -9.84
N PHE A 164 -18.93 -2.31 -8.68
CA PHE A 164 -20.00 -3.31 -8.64
C PHE A 164 -21.30 -2.75 -9.26
N GLY A 165 -21.89 -3.51 -10.19
CA GLY A 165 -23.08 -3.10 -10.93
C GLY A 165 -22.83 -2.14 -12.11
N PHE A 166 -21.58 -1.71 -12.34
CA PHE A 166 -21.25 -0.73 -13.38
C PHE A 166 -21.79 -1.10 -14.77
N ALA A 167 -21.70 -2.38 -15.16
CA ALA A 167 -22.15 -2.87 -16.47
C ALA A 167 -23.64 -2.56 -16.76
N GLY A 168 -24.50 -2.67 -15.75
CA GLY A 168 -25.93 -2.40 -15.89
C GLY A 168 -26.22 -0.90 -15.94
N GLU A 169 -25.62 -0.15 -15.03
CA GLU A 169 -25.85 1.30 -14.93
C GLU A 169 -25.30 2.07 -16.13
N ILE A 170 -24.09 1.74 -16.60
CA ILE A 170 -23.53 2.36 -17.81
C ILE A 170 -24.36 2.05 -19.05
N ARG A 171 -24.92 0.83 -19.13
CA ARG A 171 -25.82 0.44 -20.22
C ARG A 171 -27.08 1.29 -20.17
N SER A 172 -27.70 1.45 -19.01
CA SER A 172 -28.90 2.29 -18.84
C SER A 172 -28.62 3.76 -19.16
N ALA A 173 -27.51 4.31 -18.65
CA ALA A 173 -27.11 5.71 -18.84
C ALA A 173 -26.76 6.05 -20.30
N THR A 174 -26.46 5.04 -21.13
CA THR A 174 -26.04 5.22 -22.53
C THR A 174 -26.94 4.48 -23.51
N GLU A 175 -28.15 4.10 -23.10
CA GLU A 175 -29.12 3.38 -23.94
C GLU A 175 -28.54 2.13 -24.61
N GLY A 176 -27.58 1.48 -23.94
CA GLY A 176 -26.86 0.29 -24.42
C GLY A 176 -25.82 0.54 -25.50
N ARG A 177 -25.41 1.80 -25.72
CA ARG A 177 -24.45 2.18 -26.78
C ARG A 177 -23.02 2.41 -26.28
N ALA A 178 -22.76 2.31 -24.98
CA ALA A 178 -21.39 2.35 -24.46
C ALA A 178 -20.66 1.02 -24.70
N MET A 179 -19.44 1.12 -25.22
CA MET A 179 -18.42 0.08 -25.11
C MET A 179 -17.46 0.48 -23.99
N TRP A 180 -17.09 -0.46 -23.13
CA TRP A 180 -16.18 -0.15 -22.03
C TRP A 180 -15.24 -1.31 -21.73
N SER A 181 -14.08 -0.96 -21.20
CA SER A 181 -13.08 -1.91 -20.71
C SER A 181 -12.42 -1.35 -19.46
N THR A 182 -11.70 -2.22 -18.74
CA THR A 182 -10.96 -1.83 -17.54
C THR A 182 -9.56 -2.41 -17.57
N GLU A 183 -8.63 -1.70 -16.94
CA GLU A 183 -7.31 -2.22 -16.56
C GLU A 183 -7.04 -1.91 -15.09
N PHE A 184 -6.23 -2.74 -14.44
CA PHE A 184 -5.77 -2.43 -13.09
C PHE A 184 -4.93 -1.16 -13.11
N GLY A 185 -5.37 -0.14 -12.36
CA GLY A 185 -4.69 1.15 -12.33
C GLY A 185 -3.63 1.26 -11.23
N GLY A 186 -3.83 0.53 -10.12
CA GLY A 186 -2.95 0.62 -8.95
C GLY A 186 -3.76 0.67 -7.66
N PHE A 187 -3.15 1.27 -6.65
CA PHE A 187 -3.76 1.53 -5.36
C PHE A 187 -3.67 3.02 -5.06
N ASP A 188 -4.74 3.61 -4.55
CA ASP A 188 -4.83 5.00 -4.12
C ASP A 188 -5.20 5.07 -2.63
N VAL A 189 -4.87 6.19 -1.99
CA VAL A 189 -5.22 6.40 -0.57
C VAL A 189 -6.73 6.51 -0.43
N VAL A 190 -7.30 5.72 0.48
CA VAL A 190 -8.71 5.82 0.85
C VAL A 190 -8.96 7.22 1.44
N PRO A 191 -9.97 7.96 0.95
CA PRO A 191 -10.27 9.28 1.48
C PRO A 191 -10.50 9.27 2.99
N SER A 192 -9.91 10.24 3.70
CA SER A 192 -9.98 10.33 5.16
C SER A 192 -11.43 10.40 5.69
N SER A 193 -12.37 10.89 4.88
CA SER A 193 -13.80 10.96 5.21
C SER A 193 -14.46 9.59 5.39
N ILE A 194 -13.97 8.56 4.71
CA ILE A 194 -14.52 7.19 4.76
C ILE A 194 -13.56 6.19 5.41
N GLN A 195 -12.30 6.57 5.65
CA GLN A 195 -11.26 5.68 6.15
C GLN A 195 -11.63 5.00 7.47
N THR A 196 -12.14 5.74 8.46
CA THR A 196 -12.53 5.17 9.76
C THR A 196 -13.63 4.12 9.63
N GLU A 197 -14.61 4.37 8.76
CA GLU A 197 -15.71 3.44 8.51
C GLU A 197 -15.18 2.16 7.83
N VAL A 198 -14.41 2.30 6.76
CA VAL A 198 -13.84 1.18 6.01
C VAL A 198 -12.93 0.33 6.90
N VAL A 199 -12.09 0.96 7.72
CA VAL A 199 -11.24 0.25 8.70
C VAL A 199 -12.10 -0.53 9.69
N GLY A 200 -13.16 0.08 10.24
CA GLY A 200 -14.10 -0.58 11.14
C GLY A 200 -14.76 -1.82 10.52
N GLN A 201 -15.23 -1.70 9.28
CA GLN A 201 -15.85 -2.81 8.52
C GLN A 201 -14.86 -3.95 8.27
N ILE A 202 -13.63 -3.66 7.87
CA ILE A 202 -12.59 -4.68 7.64
C ILE A 202 -12.25 -5.40 8.94
N ARG A 203 -12.12 -4.65 10.04
CA ARG A 203 -11.80 -5.21 11.36
C ARG A 203 -12.93 -6.11 11.86
N GLU A 204 -14.18 -5.69 11.73
CA GLU A 204 -15.35 -6.51 12.06
C GLU A 204 -15.39 -7.81 11.26
N ARG A 205 -15.23 -7.72 9.94
CA ARG A 205 -15.18 -8.89 9.04
C ARG A 205 -14.09 -9.89 9.44
N LYS A 206 -12.95 -9.40 9.94
CA LYS A 206 -11.82 -10.22 10.40
C LYS A 206 -11.91 -10.64 11.87
N GLY A 207 -12.99 -10.29 12.59
CA GLY A 207 -13.16 -10.61 14.01
C GLY A 207 -12.22 -9.85 14.94
N LEU A 208 -11.73 -8.68 14.52
CA LEU A 208 -10.87 -7.78 15.30
C LEU A 208 -11.71 -6.77 16.09
N LYS A 209 -11.13 -6.16 17.14
CA LYS A 209 -11.76 -5.05 17.86
C LYS A 209 -11.99 -3.87 16.92
N LYS A 210 -13.19 -3.28 16.90
CA LYS A 210 -13.51 -2.16 16.00
C LYS A 210 -12.70 -0.89 16.27
N ASP A 211 -12.21 -0.72 17.50
CA ASP A 211 -11.37 0.42 17.87
C ASP A 211 -10.12 0.51 17.00
N LEU A 212 -9.76 1.74 16.65
CA LEU A 212 -8.51 2.02 15.94
C LEU A 212 -7.32 1.67 16.83
N PRO A 213 -6.37 0.87 16.35
CA PRO A 213 -5.17 0.54 17.09
C PRO A 213 -4.33 1.80 17.30
N LYS A 214 -3.68 1.88 18.47
CA LYS A 214 -2.78 2.97 18.84
C LYS A 214 -1.36 2.45 18.96
N ALA A 215 -0.37 3.32 18.77
CA ALA A 215 1.03 2.95 18.96
C ALA A 215 1.30 2.40 20.38
N SER A 216 0.60 2.91 21.39
CA SER A 216 0.66 2.42 22.78
C SER A 216 0.22 0.96 22.95
N ASP A 217 -0.53 0.40 22.01
CA ASP A 217 -0.94 -1.02 22.06
C ASP A 217 0.24 -1.96 21.74
N TYR A 218 1.30 -1.42 21.14
CA TYR A 218 2.51 -2.15 20.72
C TYR A 218 3.75 -1.75 21.50
N LEU A 219 3.81 -0.50 21.98
CA LEU A 219 4.85 -0.01 22.87
C LEU A 219 4.43 -0.22 24.31
N SER A 220 4.76 -1.38 24.88
CA SER A 220 4.75 -1.53 26.34
C SER A 220 5.93 -0.73 26.89
N MET A 221 5.64 0.38 27.59
CA MET A 221 6.59 1.05 28.47
C MET A 221 6.96 0.14 29.65
#